data_AF-A0AAV4CC88-F1
#
_entry.id   AF-A0AAV4CC88-F1
#
_cell.length_a   1.000
_cell.length_b   1.000
_cell.length_c   1.000
_cell.angle_alpha   90.00
_cell.angle_beta   90.00
_cell.angle_gamma   90.00
#
_symmetry.space_group_name_H-M   'P 1'
#
loop_
_entity.id
_entity.type
_entity.pdbx_description
1 polymer ?
#
loop_
_entity_poly.entity_id
_entity_poly.type
_entity_poly.pdbx_seq_one_letter_code
_entity_poly.pdbx_strand_id
1 'polypeptide(L)'
;METKRRCRLFMYGICTAFIRTMDTGHNNAEGEAFLQPILTGDESWVYHYDPECKALSMEYRHKTSPSPRKFKVVASARKVLSTVFWDMEEVVHMGFLEQRQTVNSERYISIL
;
A
#
# COMPACT_ATOMS: atom_id res chain seq x y z
N MET A 1 -3.34 -16.97 2.71
CA MET A 1 -2.76 -16.22 3.84
C MET A 1 -1.63 -15.29 3.41
N GLU A 2 -0.84 -15.67 2.41
CA GLU A 2 0.34 -14.92 1.94
C GLU A 2 0.01 -13.59 1.26
N THR A 3 -1.05 -13.53 0.44
CA THR A 3 -1.52 -12.27 -0.16
C THR A 3 -1.83 -11.21 0.88
N LYS A 4 -2.61 -11.54 1.93
CA LYS A 4 -2.97 -10.57 2.98
C LYS A 4 -1.74 -10.05 3.75
N ARG A 5 -0.65 -10.82 3.84
CA ARG A 5 0.62 -10.35 4.45
C ARG A 5 1.36 -9.38 3.52
N ARG A 6 1.43 -9.69 2.23
CA ARG A 6 2.07 -8.83 1.23
C ARG A 6 1.29 -7.52 1.03
N CYS A 7 -0.04 -7.56 1.05
CA CYS A 7 -0.89 -6.36 1.02
C CYS A 7 -0.67 -5.48 2.26
N ARG A 8 -0.60 -6.08 3.46
CA ARG A 8 -0.30 -5.33 4.68
C ARG A 8 1.01 -4.57 4.54
N LEU A 9 2.09 -5.25 4.16
CA LEU A 9 3.41 -4.63 4.02
C LEU A 9 3.41 -3.47 2.99
N PHE A 10 2.66 -3.62 1.90
CA PHE A 10 2.50 -2.56 0.91
C PHE A 10 1.78 -1.33 1.49
N MET A 11 0.64 -1.53 2.16
CA MET A 11 -0.13 -0.42 2.75
C MET A 11 0.62 0.23 3.92
N TYR A 12 1.30 -0.54 4.76
CA TYR A 12 2.19 0.01 5.80
C TYR A 12 3.33 0.82 5.18
N GLY A 13 3.87 0.39 4.03
CA GLY A 13 4.88 1.15 3.30
C GLY A 13 4.38 2.52 2.81
N ILE A 14 3.16 2.57 2.27
CA ILE A 14 2.53 3.84 1.84
C ILE A 14 2.30 4.76 3.05
N CYS A 15 1.68 4.24 4.10
CA CYS A 15 1.40 4.99 5.33
C CYS A 15 2.68 5.56 5.95
N THR A 16 3.72 4.73 6.12
CA THR A 16 5.00 5.17 6.68
C THR A 16 5.73 6.17 5.79
N ALA A 17 5.65 6.05 4.46
CA ALA A 17 6.23 7.04 3.55
C ALA A 17 5.51 8.39 3.66
N PHE A 18 4.18 8.38 3.83
CA PHE A 18 3.37 9.59 4.00
C PHE A 18 3.66 10.30 5.33
N ILE A 19 3.65 9.56 6.45
CA ILE A 19 3.99 10.09 7.78
C ILE A 19 5.38 10.73 7.75
N ARG A 20 6.39 10.02 7.21
CA ARG A 20 7.74 10.56 7.09
C ARG A 20 7.83 11.84 6.26
N THR A 21 7.02 11.96 5.20
CA THR A 21 7.00 13.15 4.36
C THR A 21 6.41 14.35 5.10
N MET A 22 5.46 14.12 6.01
CA MET A 22 4.91 15.16 6.89
C MET A 22 5.92 15.60 7.95
N ASP A 23 6.67 14.67 8.54
CA ASP A 23 7.75 14.97 9.50
C ASP A 23 8.93 15.75 8.88
N THR A 24 9.10 15.74 7.55
CA THR A 24 10.24 16.42 6.91
C THR A 24 10.04 17.93 6.76
N GLY A 25 8.83 18.44 7.01
CA GLY A 25 8.47 19.84 6.85
C GLY A 25 8.49 20.61 8.16
N HIS A 26 9.65 21.14 8.56
CA HIS A 26 9.83 22.17 9.61
C HIS A 26 9.05 21.95 10.93
N ASN A 27 9.78 21.59 11.99
CA ASN A 27 9.30 21.52 13.38
C ASN A 27 8.70 22.86 13.87
N ASN A 28 7.48 23.15 13.44
CA ASN A 28 6.67 24.26 13.92
C ASN A 28 5.56 23.62 14.76
N ALA A 29 5.61 23.81 16.07
CA ALA A 29 4.67 23.21 17.04
C ALA A 29 3.19 23.47 16.70
N GLU A 30 2.90 24.56 15.98
CA GLU A 30 1.56 24.90 15.51
C GLU A 30 1.07 23.98 14.37
N GLY A 31 1.98 23.54 13.48
CA GLY A 31 1.67 22.62 12.40
C GLY A 31 1.44 21.20 12.91
N GLU A 32 2.26 20.74 13.84
CA GLU A 32 2.07 19.44 14.50
C GLU A 32 0.74 19.39 15.28
N ALA A 33 0.40 20.45 16.03
CA ALA A 33 -0.87 20.53 16.75
C ALA A 33 -2.10 20.49 15.82
N PHE A 34 -1.97 21.01 14.60
CA PHE A 34 -3.02 20.94 13.58
C PHE A 34 -3.13 19.56 12.93
N LEU A 35 -2.01 18.88 12.69
CA LEU A 35 -1.98 17.59 12.00
C LEU A 35 -2.31 16.41 12.94
N GLN A 36 -2.01 16.51 14.24
CA GLN A 36 -2.23 15.44 15.22
C GLN A 36 -3.67 14.90 15.28
N PRO A 37 -4.75 15.72 15.23
CA PRO A 37 -6.11 15.18 15.24
C PRO A 37 -6.61 14.67 13.88
N ILE A 38 -5.80 14.72 12.82
CA ILE A 38 -6.25 14.33 11.48
C ILE A 38 -6.16 12.82 11.32
N LEU A 39 -7.33 12.19 11.16
CA LEU A 39 -7.44 10.83 10.64
C LEU A 39 -7.51 10.90 9.11
N THR A 40 -6.58 10.24 8.43
CA THR A 40 -6.60 10.09 6.97
C THR A 40 -6.86 8.64 6.57
N GLY A 41 -7.27 8.43 5.32
CA GLY A 41 -7.46 7.09 4.78
C GLY A 41 -7.31 7.05 3.26
N ASP A 42 -7.00 5.87 2.74
CA ASP A 42 -6.82 5.62 1.30
C ASP A 42 -7.27 4.21 0.92
N GLU A 43 -7.66 4.04 -0.35
CA GLU A 43 -8.00 2.76 -0.95
C GLU A 43 -7.11 2.40 -2.13
N SER A 44 -6.51 1.20 -2.08
CA SER A 44 -5.64 0.72 -3.13
C SER A 44 -6.00 -0.70 -3.57
N TRP A 45 -5.88 -0.97 -4.87
CA TRP A 45 -6.05 -2.32 -5.42
C TRP A 45 -4.76 -3.11 -5.23
N VAL A 46 -4.85 -4.26 -4.57
CA VAL A 46 -3.72 -5.17 -4.39
C VAL A 46 -3.97 -6.50 -5.08
N TYR A 47 -3.01 -6.91 -5.92
CA TYR A 47 -3.06 -8.17 -6.64
C TYR A 47 -2.56 -9.32 -5.76
N HIS A 48 -3.18 -10.50 -5.89
CA HIS A 48 -2.72 -11.70 -5.20
C HIS A 48 -1.30 -12.11 -5.61
N TYR A 49 -1.00 -11.94 -6.89
CA TYR A 49 0.30 -12.08 -7.48
C TYR A 49 0.56 -10.87 -8.36
N ASP A 50 1.55 -10.08 -7.95
CA ASP A 50 2.12 -9.01 -8.77
C ASP A 50 3.53 -9.44 -9.21
N PRO A 51 3.72 -9.74 -10.51
CA PRO A 51 5.00 -10.11 -11.08
C PRO A 51 5.99 -8.94 -11.15
N GLU A 52 5.53 -7.68 -11.05
CA GLU A 52 6.39 -6.51 -11.19
C GLU A 52 6.76 -5.88 -9.84
N CYS A 53 7.49 -6.62 -9.00
CA CYS A 53 8.46 -5.96 -8.14
C CYS A 53 9.79 -5.95 -8.88
N LYS A 54 10.28 -4.78 -9.32
CA LYS A 54 11.56 -4.68 -10.04
C LYS A 54 12.69 -5.42 -9.33
N ALA A 55 12.70 -5.39 -7.99
CA ALA A 55 13.63 -6.13 -7.15
C ALA A 55 13.60 -7.66 -7.36
N LEU A 56 12.44 -8.26 -7.63
CA LEU A 56 12.29 -9.69 -7.92
C LEU A 56 12.70 -10.06 -9.35
N SER A 57 12.66 -9.09 -10.27
CA SER A 57 13.09 -9.27 -11.67
C SER A 57 14.57 -8.95 -11.91
N MET A 58 15.26 -8.46 -10.87
CA MET A 58 16.67 -8.09 -10.93
C MET A 58 17.53 -9.35 -10.82
N GLU A 59 17.93 -9.86 -11.99
CA GLU A 59 18.92 -10.91 -12.08
C GLU A 59 20.27 -10.27 -12.41
N TYR A 60 21.26 -10.44 -11.52
CA TYR A 60 22.63 -10.03 -11.82
C TYR A 60 23.19 -10.95 -12.90
N ARG A 61 23.60 -10.37 -14.04
CA ARG A 61 24.21 -11.14 -15.15
C ARG A 61 25.54 -10.54 -15.60
N HIS A 62 26.38 -11.39 -16.18
CA HIS A 62 27.64 -10.99 -16.79
C HIS A 62 27.41 -10.21 -18.10
N LYS A 63 28.30 -9.27 -18.43
CA LYS A 63 28.17 -8.38 -19.62
C LYS A 63 28.08 -9.11 -20.96
N THR A 64 28.59 -10.34 -21.03
CA THR A 64 28.55 -11.19 -22.24
C THR A 64 27.31 -12.10 -22.32
N SER A 65 26.39 -12.02 -21.36
CA SER A 65 25.20 -12.86 -21.38
C SER A 65 24.18 -12.40 -22.43
N PRO A 66 23.41 -13.32 -23.04
CA PRO A 66 22.30 -12.98 -23.93
C PRO A 66 21.27 -12.07 -23.24
N SER A 67 20.57 -11.24 -24.02
CA SER A 67 19.56 -10.34 -23.47
C SER A 67 18.48 -11.13 -22.71
N PRO A 68 18.11 -10.69 -21.50
CA PRO A 68 17.13 -11.41 -20.71
C PRO A 68 15.77 -11.40 -21.40
N ARG A 69 15.23 -12.60 -21.63
CA ARG A 69 13.91 -12.78 -22.20
C ARG A 69 12.88 -12.53 -21.10
N LYS A 70 12.41 -11.29 -20.98
CA LYS A 70 11.31 -10.95 -20.06
C LYS A 70 10.01 -11.54 -20.60
N PHE A 71 9.56 -12.65 -20.02
CA PHE A 71 8.18 -13.06 -20.18
C PHE A 71 7.31 -12.03 -19.46
N LYS A 72 6.37 -11.41 -20.18
CA LYS A 72 5.33 -10.58 -19.56
C LYS A 72 4.42 -11.52 -18.78
N VAL A 73 4.69 -11.67 -17.48
CA VAL A 73 3.77 -12.33 -16.59
C VAL A 73 2.70 -11.30 -16.24
N VAL A 74 1.43 -11.64 -16.46
CA VAL A 74 0.31 -10.77 -16.11
C VAL A 74 0.04 -10.92 -14.62
N ALA A 75 -0.28 -9.81 -13.94
CA ALA A 75 -0.76 -9.86 -12.57
C ALA A 75 -1.97 -10.80 -12.46
N SER A 76 -2.15 -11.43 -11.30
CA SER A 76 -3.29 -12.34 -11.12
C SER A 76 -4.61 -11.65 -11.42
N ALA A 77 -5.52 -12.32 -12.11
CA ALA A 77 -6.89 -11.83 -12.33
C ALA A 77 -7.66 -11.55 -11.02
N ARG A 78 -7.16 -12.08 -9.90
CA ARG A 78 -7.67 -11.80 -8.56
C ARG A 78 -6.97 -10.59 -7.96
N LYS A 79 -7.76 -9.55 -7.69
CA LYS A 79 -7.36 -8.37 -6.92
C LYS A 79 -8.34 -8.16 -5.77
N VAL A 80 -7.81 -7.67 -4.65
CA VAL A 80 -8.59 -7.24 -3.48
C VAL A 80 -8.44 -5.73 -3.35
N LEU A 81 -9.48 -5.04 -2.91
CA LEU A 81 -9.34 -3.64 -2.54
C LEU A 81 -8.92 -3.58 -1.07
N SER A 82 -7.85 -2.86 -0.78
CA SER A 82 -7.39 -2.61 0.57
C SER A 82 -7.77 -1.20 0.96
N THR A 83 -8.34 -1.05 2.14
CA THR A 83 -8.61 0.26 2.76
C THR A 83 -7.76 0.37 4.00
N VAL A 84 -7.13 1.52 4.22
CA VAL A 84 -6.34 1.78 5.42
C VAL A 84 -6.65 3.17 5.92
N PHE A 85 -6.78 3.30 7.25
CA PHE A 85 -6.92 4.56 7.97
C PHE A 85 -5.77 4.69 8.97
N TRP A 86 -5.19 5.87 9.06
CA TRP A 86 -4.07 6.16 9.94
C TRP A 86 -4.09 7.61 10.38
N ASP A 87 -3.53 7.87 11.55
CA ASP A 87 -3.23 9.21 12.05
C ASP A 87 -1.71 9.46 11.94
N MET A 88 -1.22 10.52 12.57
CA MET A 88 0.22 10.83 12.55
C MET A 88 1.07 9.80 13.32
N GLU A 89 0.47 9.03 14.23
CA GLU A 89 1.18 8.11 15.11
C GLU A 89 1.16 6.68 14.56
N GLU A 90 -0.01 6.18 14.15
CA GLU A 90 -0.17 4.80 13.72
C GLU A 90 -1.34 4.52 12.77
N VAL A 91 -1.35 3.29 12.25
CA VAL A 91 -2.46 2.75 11.46
C VAL A 91 -3.60 2.34 12.38
N VAL A 92 -4.67 3.13 12.38
CA VAL A 92 -5.90 2.91 13.15
C VAL A 92 -6.70 1.72 12.63
N HIS A 93 -6.83 1.59 11.30
CA HIS A 93 -7.62 0.51 10.70
C HIS A 93 -7.02 0.02 9.38
N MET A 94 -7.11 -1.29 9.14
CA MET A 94 -6.82 -1.87 7.83
C MET A 94 -7.80 -2.99 7.48
N GLY A 95 -8.51 -2.81 6.37
CA GLY A 95 -9.52 -3.73 5.85
C GLY A 95 -9.16 -4.27 4.47
N PHE A 96 -9.60 -5.51 4.20
CA PHE A 96 -9.50 -6.10 2.86
C PHE A 96 -10.88 -6.45 2.35
N LEU A 97 -11.21 -5.93 1.18
CA LEU A 97 -12.41 -6.20 0.45
C LEU A 97 -12.13 -7.26 -0.62
N GLU A 98 -12.79 -8.42 -0.49
CA GLU A 98 -12.65 -9.48 -1.47
C GLU A 98 -13.29 -9.11 -2.80
N GLN A 99 -12.81 -9.76 -3.85
CA GLN A 99 -13.23 -9.50 -5.22
C GLN A 99 -14.76 -9.63 -5.37
N ARG A 100 -15.37 -8.69 -6.10
CA ARG A 100 -16.82 -8.58 -6.37
C ARG A 100 -17.66 -7.96 -5.24
N GLN A 101 -17.05 -7.51 -4.15
CA GLN A 101 -17.72 -6.59 -3.24
C GLN A 101 -17.38 -5.15 -3.62
N THR A 102 -18.33 -4.25 -3.39
CA THR A 102 -18.17 -2.81 -3.64
C THR A 102 -18.05 -2.09 -2.31
N VAL A 103 -17.24 -1.05 -2.25
CA VAL A 103 -17.27 -0.15 -1.10
C VAL A 103 -18.52 0.73 -1.24
N ASN A 104 -19.41 0.69 -0.27
CA ASN A 104 -20.58 1.54 -0.19
C ASN A 104 -20.49 2.43 1.06
N SER A 105 -21.39 3.42 1.17
CA SER A 105 -21.43 4.34 2.29
C SER A 105 -21.63 3.63 3.64
N GLU A 106 -22.54 2.66 3.70
CA GLU A 106 -22.80 1.87 4.91
C GLU A 106 -21.55 1.19 5.44
N ARG A 107 -20.72 0.67 4.55
CA ARG A 107 -19.47 0.02 4.92
C ARG A 107 -18.44 1.00 5.46
N TYR A 108 -18.29 2.19 4.87
CA TYR A 108 -17.43 3.22 5.45
C TYR A 108 -17.88 3.60 6.85
N ILE A 109 -19.18 3.82 7.04
CA ILE A 109 -19.75 4.16 8.35
C ILE A 109 -19.52 3.05 9.36
N SER A 110 -19.47 1.78 8.96
CA SER A 110 -19.18 0.66 9.86
C SER A 110 -17.69 0.54 10.25
N ILE A 111 -16.79 1.19 9.50
CA ILE A 111 -15.34 1.12 9.69
C ILE A 111 -14.83 2.31 10.49
N LEU A 112 -15.44 3.48 10.29
CA LEU A 112 -15.19 4.73 11.04
C LEU A 112 -15.85 4.69 12.42
#